data_AF-A0A4R8FW28-F1
#
_entry.id   AF-A0A4R8FW28-F1
#
_cell.length_a   1.000
_cell.length_b   1.000
_cell.length_c   1.000
_cell.angle_alpha   90.00
_cell.angle_beta   90.00
_cell.angle_gamma   90.00
#
_symmetry.space_group_name_H-M   'P 1'
#
loop_
_entity.id
_entity.type
_entity.pdbx_description
1 polymer ?
#
loop_
_entity_poly.entity_id
_entity_poly.type
_entity_poly.pdbx_seq_one_letter_code
_entity_poly.pdbx_strand_id
1 'polypeptide(L)'
;MKRSQLARKTPLSAHKPMQKARRKPQKAAQKDTRFRSQDYLAFVRTLPCCVCGGKANAAHHLKGIWNASGAGLKAPDSLAMPVCDGPGDTCHRRIHSEAHLRWQQAIFLIETINAGLDKYPSGPIHDALVEAQTFVVNKTKEAE
;
A
#
# COMPACT_ATOMS: atom_id res chain seq x y z
N MET A 1 1.94 48.38 -21.96
CA MET A 1 3.38 48.01 -21.97
C MET A 1 3.58 46.88 -22.98
N LYS A 2 4.36 47.09 -24.05
CA LYS A 2 4.60 46.08 -25.10
C LYS A 2 5.84 45.25 -24.73
N ARG A 3 5.69 43.94 -24.52
CA ARG A 3 6.81 43.01 -24.29
C ARG A 3 7.55 42.76 -25.61
N SER A 4 8.84 43.08 -25.65
CA SER A 4 9.74 42.79 -26.77
C SER A 4 10.00 41.27 -26.85
N GLN A 5 9.98 40.70 -28.06
CA GLN A 5 10.35 39.30 -28.27
C GLN A 5 11.88 39.16 -28.23
N LEU A 6 12.39 38.26 -27.37
CA LEU A 6 13.80 37.94 -27.32
C LEU A 6 14.18 37.02 -28.49
N ALA A 7 14.98 37.53 -29.43
CA ALA A 7 15.57 36.73 -30.50
C ALA A 7 16.79 35.94 -29.98
N ARG A 8 16.82 34.63 -30.24
CA ARG A 8 17.98 33.75 -29.92
C ARG A 8 19.14 34.06 -30.87
N LYS A 9 20.35 34.23 -30.31
CA LYS A 9 21.57 34.58 -31.06
C LYS A 9 22.39 33.38 -31.57
N THR A 10 21.98 32.14 -31.31
CA THR A 10 22.73 30.94 -31.72
C THR A 10 21.83 29.82 -32.22
N PRO A 11 22.19 29.13 -33.33
CA PRO A 11 21.48 27.96 -33.80
C PRO A 11 21.74 26.77 -32.86
N LEU A 12 20.70 25.96 -32.61
CA LEU A 12 20.83 24.70 -31.87
C LEU A 12 21.64 23.71 -32.71
N SER A 13 22.73 23.18 -32.15
CA SER A 13 23.48 22.08 -32.76
C SER A 13 22.66 20.79 -32.68
N ALA A 14 22.57 20.06 -33.78
CA ALA A 14 21.90 18.77 -33.84
C ALA A 14 22.70 17.74 -33.01
N HIS A 15 22.19 17.35 -31.85
CA HIS A 15 22.77 16.25 -31.07
C HIS A 15 22.62 14.92 -31.83
N LYS A 16 23.71 14.15 -31.91
CA LYS A 16 23.68 12.77 -32.44
C LYS A 16 22.64 11.94 -31.68
N PRO A 17 21.90 11.04 -32.36
CA PRO A 17 20.94 10.17 -31.70
C PRO A 17 21.63 9.30 -30.65
N MET A 18 21.09 9.31 -29.44
CA MET A 18 21.58 8.49 -28.33
C MET A 18 21.42 7.01 -28.71
N GLN A 19 22.52 6.27 -28.83
CA GLN A 19 22.46 4.83 -29.07
C GLN A 19 21.82 4.15 -27.85
N LYS A 20 20.64 3.57 -28.03
CA LYS A 20 19.95 2.85 -26.96
C LYS A 20 20.75 1.60 -26.59
N ALA A 21 21.37 1.59 -25.42
CA ALA A 21 22.01 0.41 -24.87
C ALA A 21 21.00 -0.74 -24.80
N ARG A 22 21.38 -1.91 -25.33
CA ARG A 22 20.54 -3.11 -25.36
C ARG A 22 20.30 -3.56 -23.90
N ARG A 23 19.04 -3.51 -23.44
CA ARG A 23 18.66 -3.93 -22.07
C ARG A 23 19.06 -5.39 -21.87
N LYS A 24 19.81 -5.68 -20.80
CA LYS A 24 20.10 -7.06 -20.37
C LYS A 24 18.77 -7.77 -20.05
N PRO A 25 18.63 -9.07 -20.35
CA PRO A 25 17.44 -9.82 -19.98
C PRO A 25 17.28 -9.79 -18.45
N GLN A 26 16.14 -9.29 -17.98
CA GLN A 26 15.81 -9.29 -16.56
C GLN A 26 15.59 -10.74 -16.12
N LYS A 27 16.19 -11.15 -14.99
CA LYS A 27 15.90 -12.44 -14.36
C LYS A 27 14.38 -12.57 -14.19
N ALA A 28 13.84 -13.75 -14.49
CA ALA A 28 12.42 -14.03 -14.32
C ALA A 28 11.98 -13.66 -12.90
N ALA A 29 10.95 -12.83 -12.78
CA ALA A 29 10.42 -12.40 -11.48
C ALA A 29 9.91 -13.61 -10.72
N GLN A 30 10.28 -13.75 -9.44
CA GLN A 30 9.67 -14.73 -8.54
C GLN A 30 8.15 -14.52 -8.54
N LYS A 31 7.38 -15.60 -8.73
CA LYS A 31 5.93 -15.57 -8.72
C LYS A 31 5.44 -15.15 -7.33
N ASP A 32 4.66 -14.09 -7.23
CA ASP A 32 4.05 -13.66 -5.97
C ASP A 32 3.01 -14.72 -5.54
N THR A 33 3.28 -15.42 -4.44
CA THR A 33 2.39 -16.46 -3.87
C THR A 33 1.41 -15.89 -2.84
N ARG A 34 1.45 -14.58 -2.57
CA ARG A 34 0.61 -13.95 -1.57
C ARG A 34 -0.84 -13.85 -2.02
N PHE A 35 -1.75 -13.87 -1.05
CA PHE A 35 -3.17 -13.63 -1.29
C PHE A 35 -3.40 -12.23 -1.90
N ARG A 36 -4.14 -12.19 -3.01
CA ARG A 36 -4.55 -10.97 -3.72
C ARG A 36 -6.04 -11.01 -4.01
N SER A 37 -6.76 -9.95 -3.68
CA SER A 37 -8.20 -9.86 -3.92
C SER A 37 -8.65 -8.41 -4.10
N GLN A 38 -9.03 -8.04 -5.32
CA GLN A 38 -9.56 -6.70 -5.60
C GLN A 38 -10.89 -6.48 -4.88
N ASP A 39 -11.72 -7.52 -4.76
CA ASP A 39 -13.00 -7.45 -4.08
C ASP A 39 -12.82 -7.14 -2.59
N TYR A 40 -11.86 -7.80 -1.93
CA TYR A 40 -11.53 -7.50 -0.54
C TYR A 40 -10.99 -6.08 -0.40
N LEU A 41 -10.05 -5.66 -1.26
CA LEU A 41 -9.53 -4.29 -1.22
C LEU A 41 -10.62 -3.24 -1.50
N ALA A 42 -11.60 -3.54 -2.35
CA ALA A 42 -12.75 -2.66 -2.59
C ALA A 42 -13.61 -2.54 -1.32
N PHE A 43 -13.89 -3.65 -0.65
CA PHE A 43 -14.57 -3.66 0.65
C PHE A 43 -13.80 -2.86 1.70
N VAL A 44 -12.48 -3.06 1.85
CA VAL A 44 -11.66 -2.30 2.81
C VAL A 44 -11.82 -0.79 2.58
N ARG A 45 -11.83 -0.33 1.33
CA ARG A 45 -12.01 1.10 1.01
C ARG A 45 -13.40 1.66 1.35
N THR A 46 -14.39 0.81 1.64
CA THR A 46 -15.73 1.25 2.10
C THR A 46 -15.82 1.45 3.60
N LEU A 47 -14.86 0.92 4.38
CA LEU A 47 -14.84 1.08 5.82
C LEU A 47 -14.39 2.50 6.22
N PRO A 48 -14.74 2.97 7.43
CA PRO A 48 -14.16 4.19 7.98
C PRO A 48 -12.64 4.07 8.12
N CYS A 49 -11.93 5.19 8.01
CA CYS A 49 -10.49 5.25 8.25
C CYS A 49 -10.20 4.82 9.70
N CYS A 50 -9.33 3.82 9.88
CA CYS A 50 -9.01 3.28 11.21
C CYS A 50 -8.26 4.26 12.12
N VAL A 51 -7.72 5.36 11.56
CA VAL A 51 -7.00 6.38 12.33
C VAL A 51 -7.89 7.54 12.75
N CYS A 52 -8.74 8.06 11.85
CA CYS A 52 -9.52 9.27 12.10
C CYS A 52 -11.04 9.08 12.06
N GLY A 53 -11.54 7.88 11.73
CA GLY A 53 -12.97 7.59 11.58
C GLY A 53 -13.65 8.19 10.34
N GLY A 54 -12.95 9.02 9.56
CA GLY A 54 -13.46 9.62 8.33
C GLY A 54 -13.63 8.62 7.18
N LYS A 55 -14.00 9.11 5.99
CA LYS A 55 -14.12 8.24 4.80
C LYS A 55 -12.75 7.71 4.37
N ALA A 56 -12.59 6.38 4.32
CA ALA A 56 -11.42 5.78 3.67
C ALA A 56 -11.57 5.83 2.14
N ASN A 57 -10.44 5.88 1.46
CA ASN A 57 -10.35 5.74 0.00
C ASN A 57 -9.11 4.94 -0.42
N ALA A 58 -8.28 4.52 0.54
CA ALA A 58 -7.13 3.67 0.33
C ALA A 58 -7.19 2.45 1.25
N ALA A 59 -6.74 1.31 0.71
CA ALA A 59 -6.46 0.10 1.47
C ALA A 59 -4.94 0.06 1.70
N HIS A 60 -4.52 0.37 2.93
CA HIS A 60 -3.13 0.44 3.33
C HIS A 60 -2.64 -0.93 3.79
N HIS A 61 -1.66 -1.49 3.09
CA HIS A 61 -1.03 -2.75 3.48
C HIS A 61 -0.09 -2.55 4.67
N LEU A 62 -0.13 -3.48 5.62
CA LEU A 62 0.78 -3.57 6.76
C LEU A 62 2.23 -3.27 6.36
N LYS A 63 2.84 -2.26 7.01
CA LYS A 63 4.21 -1.85 6.68
C LYS A 63 5.03 -1.48 7.91
N GLY A 64 6.29 -1.90 7.89
CA GLY A 64 7.28 -1.47 8.87
C GLY A 64 7.26 -2.19 10.21
N ILE A 65 6.44 -3.25 10.35
CA ILE A 65 6.45 -4.19 11.48
C ILE A 65 6.40 -5.64 10.98
N TRP A 66 6.93 -6.57 11.78
CA TRP A 66 6.91 -8.03 11.60
C TRP A 66 7.43 -8.60 10.28
N ASN A 67 8.07 -7.79 9.44
CA ASN A 67 8.55 -8.19 8.11
C ASN A 67 7.48 -8.93 7.28
N ALA A 68 6.21 -8.53 7.40
CA ALA A 68 5.08 -9.14 6.69
C ALA A 68 5.13 -9.00 5.16
N SER A 69 6.13 -8.28 4.64
CA SER A 69 6.45 -8.15 3.22
C SER A 69 7.96 -8.34 2.99
N GLY A 70 8.34 -9.06 1.93
CA GLY A 70 9.73 -9.07 1.47
C GLY A 70 10.19 -7.70 0.97
N ALA A 71 11.50 -7.51 0.80
CA ALA A 71 12.07 -6.26 0.30
C ALA A 71 11.45 -5.88 -1.06
N GLY A 72 10.89 -4.67 -1.16
CA GLY A 72 10.25 -4.17 -2.39
C GLY A 72 8.84 -4.73 -2.68
N LEU A 73 8.26 -5.53 -1.78
CA LEU A 73 6.94 -6.15 -1.97
C LEU A 73 5.91 -5.55 -1.02
N LYS A 74 4.63 -5.72 -1.37
CA LYS A 74 3.49 -5.43 -0.51
C LYS A 74 3.10 -6.67 0.29
N ALA A 75 2.69 -6.48 1.54
CA ALA A 75 2.09 -7.54 2.35
C ALA A 75 0.86 -8.14 1.62
N PRO A 76 0.41 -9.36 1.95
CA PRO A 76 -0.84 -9.93 1.45
C PRO A 76 -2.02 -8.96 1.56
N ASP A 77 -2.99 -9.05 0.65
CA ASP A 77 -4.15 -8.15 0.66
C ASP A 77 -5.02 -8.32 1.91
N SER A 78 -4.99 -9.50 2.55
CA SER A 78 -5.65 -9.77 3.84
C SER A 78 -5.04 -8.98 5.02
N LEU A 79 -3.86 -8.38 4.83
CA LEU A 79 -3.22 -7.48 5.79
C LEU A 79 -3.34 -6.00 5.36
N ALA A 80 -4.45 -5.65 4.72
CA ALA A 80 -4.79 -4.26 4.40
C ALA A 80 -5.78 -3.68 5.43
N MET A 81 -5.63 -2.38 5.71
CA MET A 81 -6.48 -1.61 6.63
C MET A 81 -6.98 -0.30 5.98
N PRO A 82 -8.16 0.21 6.36
CA PRO A 82 -8.77 1.38 5.72
C PRO A 82 -8.12 2.70 6.19
N VAL A 83 -7.64 3.51 5.25
CA VAL A 83 -7.14 4.85 5.54
C VAL A 83 -7.65 5.90 4.56
N CYS A 84 -7.71 7.15 5.03
CA CYS A 84 -7.87 8.30 4.14
C CYS A 84 -6.53 8.64 3.47
N ASP A 85 -6.61 8.99 2.19
CA ASP A 85 -5.52 9.41 1.35
C ASP A 85 -5.95 10.54 0.40
N GLY A 86 -5.00 11.25 -0.20
CA GLY A 86 -5.25 12.47 -0.95
C GLY A 86 -4.15 13.53 -0.79
N PRO A 87 -4.42 14.80 -1.15
CA PRO A 87 -3.46 15.88 -0.97
C PRO A 87 -3.33 16.26 0.52
N GLY A 88 -2.11 16.62 0.93
CA GLY A 88 -1.83 17.18 2.27
C GLY A 88 -1.38 16.15 3.31
N ASP A 89 -1.81 16.38 4.55
CA ASP A 89 -1.56 15.50 5.69
C ASP A 89 -2.68 14.45 5.80
N THR A 90 -2.37 13.22 5.38
CA THR A 90 -3.34 12.13 5.29
C THR A 90 -2.99 11.02 6.25
N CYS A 91 -3.98 10.27 6.73
CA CYS A 91 -3.72 9.15 7.62
C CYS A 91 -2.84 8.09 6.94
N HIS A 92 -2.96 7.92 5.62
CA HIS A 92 -2.06 7.06 4.85
C HIS A 92 -0.58 7.46 5.01
N ARG A 93 -0.26 8.75 4.89
CA ARG A 93 1.11 9.26 5.10
C ARG A 93 1.51 9.15 6.57
N ARG A 94 0.62 9.51 7.49
CA ARG A 94 0.88 9.51 8.93
C ARG A 94 1.24 8.13 9.47
N ILE A 95 0.58 7.04 9.04
CA ILE A 95 0.96 5.67 9.45
C ILE A 95 2.41 5.34 9.05
N HIS A 96 2.89 5.86 7.92
CA HIS A 96 4.28 5.65 7.52
C HIS A 96 5.27 6.48 8.37
N SER A 97 4.93 7.72 8.73
CA SER A 97 5.85 8.65 9.40
C SER A 97 5.81 8.59 10.93
N GLU A 98 4.66 8.29 11.53
CA GLU A 98 4.44 8.35 12.98
C GLU A 98 4.63 6.97 13.63
N ALA A 99 5.58 6.87 14.56
CA ALA A 99 5.91 5.60 15.20
C ALA A 99 4.73 4.99 15.96
N HIS A 100 3.94 5.80 16.69
CA HIS A 100 2.81 5.29 17.46
C HIS A 100 1.72 4.67 16.57
N LEU A 101 1.39 5.30 15.44
CA LEU A 101 0.44 4.75 14.46
C LEU A 101 0.98 3.46 13.81
N ARG A 102 2.30 3.39 13.60
CA ARG A 102 2.93 2.19 13.04
C ARG A 102 2.73 0.97 13.95
N TRP A 103 2.83 1.14 15.26
CA TRP A 103 2.59 0.07 16.24
C TRP A 103 1.10 -0.26 16.38
N GLN A 104 0.21 0.72 16.22
CA GLN A 104 -1.24 0.52 16.25
C GLN A 104 -1.79 -0.25 15.04
N GLN A 105 -1.01 -0.45 13.97
CA GLN A 105 -1.43 -1.25 12.81
C GLN A 105 -1.97 -2.64 13.18
N ALA A 106 -1.47 -3.26 14.25
CA ALA A 106 -1.99 -4.53 14.76
C ALA A 106 -3.49 -4.44 15.13
N ILE A 107 -3.87 -3.39 15.85
CA ILE A 107 -5.24 -3.14 16.30
C ILE A 107 -6.13 -2.85 15.08
N PHE A 108 -5.67 -1.96 14.19
CA PHE A 108 -6.39 -1.62 12.96
C PHE A 108 -6.65 -2.85 12.07
N LEU A 109 -5.69 -3.78 12.02
CA LEU A 109 -5.85 -5.03 11.29
C LEU A 109 -6.90 -5.94 11.92
N ILE A 110 -6.88 -6.13 13.25
CA ILE A 110 -7.86 -6.99 13.93
C ILE A 110 -9.28 -6.49 13.64
N GLU A 111 -9.52 -5.19 13.78
CA GLU A 111 -10.84 -4.59 13.49
C GLU A 111 -11.24 -4.77 12.02
N THR A 112 -10.32 -4.52 11.09
CA THR A 112 -10.58 -4.67 9.65
C THR A 112 -10.86 -6.12 9.26
N ILE A 113 -10.08 -7.05 9.81
CA ILE A 113 -10.21 -8.48 9.55
C ILE A 113 -11.55 -8.98 10.09
N ASN A 114 -11.95 -8.58 11.30
CA ASN A 114 -13.25 -8.97 11.87
C ASN A 114 -14.40 -8.47 10.99
N ALA A 115 -14.38 -7.21 10.57
CA ALA A 115 -15.38 -6.68 9.64
C ALA A 115 -15.38 -7.44 8.29
N GLY A 116 -14.20 -7.88 7.84
CA GLY A 116 -14.05 -8.73 6.66
C GLY A 116 -14.65 -10.12 6.84
N LEU A 117 -14.44 -10.78 7.98
CA LEU A 117 -14.99 -12.09 8.30
C LEU A 117 -16.53 -12.04 8.36
N ASP A 118 -17.11 -10.96 8.91
CA ASP A 118 -18.55 -10.73 8.89
C ASP A 118 -19.09 -10.56 7.45
N LYS A 119 -18.34 -9.84 6.60
CA LYS A 119 -18.73 -9.60 5.20
C LYS A 119 -18.59 -10.84 4.32
N TYR A 120 -17.57 -11.64 4.56
CA TYR A 120 -17.21 -12.82 3.80
C TYR A 120 -17.24 -14.03 4.75
N PRO A 121 -18.42 -14.60 5.04
CA PRO A 121 -18.55 -15.67 6.04
C PRO A 121 -17.97 -17.02 5.59
N SER A 122 -17.62 -17.17 4.31
CA SER A 122 -17.02 -18.39 3.77
C SER A 122 -16.27 -18.14 2.47
N GLY A 123 -15.39 -19.06 2.08
CA GLY A 123 -14.70 -19.07 0.79
C GLY A 123 -13.28 -18.49 0.85
N PRO A 124 -12.61 -18.29 -0.30
CA PRO A 124 -11.18 -18.00 -0.32
C PRO A 124 -10.77 -16.70 0.39
N ILE A 125 -11.66 -15.69 0.40
CA ILE A 125 -11.43 -14.45 1.14
C ILE A 125 -11.51 -14.72 2.65
N HIS A 126 -12.53 -15.45 3.10
CA HIS A 126 -12.69 -15.84 4.50
C HIS A 126 -11.45 -16.60 4.99
N ASP A 127 -11.01 -17.62 4.25
CA ASP A 127 -9.87 -18.45 4.64
C ASP A 127 -8.60 -17.62 4.78
N ALA A 128 -8.34 -16.70 3.83
CA ALA A 128 -7.22 -15.78 3.90
C ALA A 128 -7.29 -14.79 5.09
N LEU A 129 -8.50 -14.43 5.52
CA LEU A 129 -8.73 -13.56 6.68
C LEU A 129 -8.54 -14.30 8.00
N VAL A 130 -8.94 -15.57 8.09
CA VAL A 130 -8.66 -16.43 9.25
C VAL A 130 -7.15 -16.63 9.43
N GLU A 131 -6.43 -16.89 8.33
CA GLU A 131 -4.97 -16.97 8.33
C GLU A 131 -4.32 -15.65 8.78
N ALA A 132 -4.81 -14.53 8.25
CA ALA A 132 -4.32 -13.20 8.63
C ALA A 132 -4.60 -12.89 10.12
N GLN A 133 -5.78 -13.23 10.63
CA GLN A 133 -6.12 -13.04 12.05
C GLN A 133 -5.18 -13.84 12.94
N THR A 134 -4.96 -15.12 12.61
CA THR A 134 -4.05 -16.00 13.33
C THR A 134 -2.63 -15.45 13.33
N PHE A 135 -2.15 -14.97 12.17
CA PHE A 135 -0.85 -14.33 12.06
C PHE A 135 -0.72 -13.10 12.97
N VAL A 136 -1.69 -12.18 12.94
CA VAL A 136 -1.66 -10.96 13.74
C VAL A 136 -1.68 -11.29 15.23
N VAL A 137 -2.57 -12.18 15.67
CA VAL A 137 -2.68 -12.59 17.08
C VAL A 137 -1.40 -13.25 17.60
N ASN A 138 -0.76 -14.09 16.79
CA ASN A 138 0.51 -14.71 17.18
C ASN A 138 1.61 -13.67 17.30
N LYS A 139 1.69 -12.73 16.35
CA LYS A 139 2.70 -11.66 16.37
C LYS A 139 2.51 -10.66 17.49
N THR A 140 1.29 -10.42 17.95
CA THR A 140 1.05 -9.57 19.12
C THR A 140 1.47 -10.27 20.41
N LYS A 141 1.21 -11.58 20.56
CA LYS A 141 1.65 -12.37 21.73
C LYS A 141 3.17 -12.49 21.83
N GLU A 142 3.88 -12.58 20.70
CA GLU A 142 5.35 -12.60 20.68
C GLU A 142 6.00 -11.25 21.11
N ALA A 143 5.21 -10.17 21.15
CA ALA A 143 5.69 -8.83 21.48
C ALA A 143 5.44 -8.43 22.94
N GLU A 144 4.76 -9.29 23.72
CA GLU A 144 4.55 -9.20 25.17
C GLU A 144 5.73 -9.82 25.95
#